data_AF-A0A3N1UUL4-F1
#
_entry.id   AF-A0A3N1UUL4-F1
#
_cell.length_a   1.000
_cell.length_b   1.000
_cell.length_c   1.000
_cell.angle_alpha   90.00
_cell.angle_beta   90.00
_cell.angle_gamma   90.00
#
_symmetry.space_group_name_H-M   'P 1'
#
loop_
_entity.id
_entity.type
_entity.pdbx_description
1 polymer ?
#
loop_
_entity_poly.entity_id
_entity_poly.type
_entity_poly.pdbx_seq_one_letter_code
_entity_poly.pdbx_strand_id
1 'polypeptide(L)'
;MYRQIYDGINEFLKPASLDHGPFQANARHFKVSEGLNGEMRLNDAGKMAREEWLASASIRTSQGLDEREFVVMPNHAHGNLDCEYRRGDPPVGATRRVGATRRVAPTLGIRKHEAAKGKEPKKVQKRSGGEAPGRTARRRLRKGFSTGTAMTAAARAALRTILSGSAPSWVAVRLPLGYYLAVPATLEFRGNLAARAVVIKDAGDDPDVTDKAAVAVHVTMTWANPMSPAGYERARGGPTAQMPSATVVLAAGLGVGVVTKPGLPVPVGEPAVNPTPRAMLVQNLEEELEQSPNLKGFFSCKTCAYCAPVELRKPTGPTVRLSLRPSVPVPPSLTIHAEVSVAQGEHLARRTLNPRLGIVGGLSILGTTGLVKPVSHEAYEETIVSALNVAKAAGCNTVVLSTGGKSEKLAQRLLAQEPLEAFVQIADFFAFAVRQVARMGFAHLVHSVFIGKAVKMASGLAYTHAHKAAMDLKVLVRCGERAGAPEDLLDQVSRANTARHALQILINAKAHAVVQEVAHEALRHSRRFAGSERPRIRLLLFNDDGTLLTDVTEPGGVEAPATDGANHVPKP
;
A
#
# COMPACT_ATOMS: atom_id res chain seq x y z
N MET A 1 11.08 -42.96 18.92
CA MET A 1 10.20 -41.98 18.24
C MET A 1 10.22 -42.12 16.71
N TYR A 2 11.34 -41.86 16.01
CA TYR A 2 11.41 -42.04 14.54
C TYR A 2 11.12 -43.48 14.04
N ARG A 3 11.51 -44.51 14.80
CA ARG A 3 11.29 -45.93 14.43
C ARG A 3 9.83 -46.38 14.62
N GLN A 4 9.14 -45.90 15.66
CA GLN A 4 7.72 -46.22 15.91
C GLN A 4 6.77 -45.59 14.87
N ILE A 5 7.14 -44.44 14.30
CA ILE A 5 6.40 -43.81 13.20
C ILE A 5 6.65 -44.57 11.89
N TYR A 6 7.88 -45.04 11.66
CA TYR A 6 8.24 -45.83 10.48
C TYR A 6 7.59 -47.23 10.47
N ASP A 7 7.54 -47.88 11.63
CA ASP A 7 6.94 -49.21 11.77
C ASP A 7 5.40 -49.15 11.70
N GLY A 8 4.77 -48.10 12.23
CA GLY A 8 3.31 -47.90 12.15
C GLY A 8 2.79 -47.58 10.74
N ILE A 9 3.60 -46.92 9.90
CA ILE A 9 3.25 -46.66 8.48
C ILE A 9 3.40 -47.95 7.64
N ASN A 10 4.41 -48.78 7.92
CA ASN A 10 4.61 -50.05 7.20
C ASN A 10 3.57 -51.13 7.54
N GLU A 11 3.03 -51.14 8.77
CA GLU A 11 1.99 -52.10 9.16
C GLU A 11 0.63 -51.82 8.47
N PHE A 12 0.36 -50.55 8.12
CA PHE A 12 -0.84 -50.10 7.40
C PHE A 12 -0.80 -50.38 5.88
N LEU A 13 0.36 -50.74 5.33
CA LEU A 13 0.61 -50.88 3.89
C LEU A 13 0.71 -52.35 3.40
N LYS A 14 0.44 -53.36 4.25
CA LYS A 14 0.41 -54.76 3.79
C LYS A 14 -0.77 -55.00 2.84
N PRO A 15 -0.55 -55.52 1.62
CA PRO A 15 -1.63 -55.81 0.69
C PRO A 15 -2.46 -57.01 1.20
N ALA A 16 -3.78 -56.82 1.34
CA ALA A 16 -4.70 -57.95 1.35
C ALA A 16 -4.67 -58.59 -0.04
N SER A 17 -4.38 -59.89 -0.07
CA SER A 17 -4.28 -60.71 -1.27
C SER A 17 -5.58 -60.66 -2.09
N LEU A 18 -5.52 -60.08 -3.29
CA LEU A 18 -6.49 -60.36 -4.34
C LEU A 18 -5.75 -60.46 -5.68
N ASP A 19 -5.78 -61.68 -6.22
CA ASP A 19 -5.49 -62.03 -7.60
C ASP A 19 -6.21 -61.10 -8.58
N HIS A 20 -5.51 -60.67 -9.64
CA HIS A 20 -5.95 -60.61 -11.05
C HIS A 20 -5.10 -59.62 -11.88
N GLY A 21 -4.35 -60.17 -12.85
CA GLY A 21 -4.16 -59.59 -14.20
C GLY A 21 -3.20 -58.39 -14.39
N PRO A 22 -2.45 -58.32 -15.51
CA PRO A 22 -1.43 -57.29 -15.72
C PRO A 22 -1.99 -55.98 -16.30
N PHE A 23 -1.49 -54.86 -15.75
CA PHE A 23 -1.43 -53.48 -16.27
C PHE A 23 -2.70 -52.62 -16.39
N GLN A 24 -2.81 -51.65 -15.47
CA GLN A 24 -3.04 -50.22 -15.77
C GLN A 24 -2.47 -49.37 -14.61
N ALA A 25 -1.51 -48.49 -14.90
CA ALA A 25 -0.90 -47.59 -13.92
C ALA A 25 -1.89 -46.47 -13.53
N ASN A 26 -2.68 -46.71 -12.49
CA ASN A 26 -3.52 -45.68 -11.88
C ASN A 26 -2.68 -44.83 -10.93
N ALA A 27 -2.40 -43.57 -11.31
CA ALA A 27 -1.95 -42.55 -10.38
C ALA A 27 -3.06 -42.30 -9.34
N ARG A 28 -2.94 -42.93 -8.17
CA ARG A 28 -3.84 -42.68 -7.04
C ARG A 28 -3.62 -41.25 -6.54
N HIS A 29 -4.61 -40.39 -6.78
CA HIS A 29 -4.64 -39.03 -6.25
C HIS A 29 -4.73 -39.08 -4.73
N PHE A 30 -3.68 -38.65 -4.02
CA PHE A 30 -3.75 -38.42 -2.58
C PHE A 30 -4.51 -37.11 -2.33
N LYS A 31 -5.79 -37.23 -1.98
CA LYS A 31 -6.54 -36.10 -1.40
C LYS A 31 -6.01 -35.84 0.01
N VAL A 32 -5.76 -34.58 0.36
CA VAL A 32 -5.38 -34.14 1.72
C VAL A 32 -6.57 -33.55 2.50
N SER A 33 -7.74 -33.51 1.88
CA SER A 33 -8.99 -33.06 2.49
C SER A 33 -10.19 -33.80 1.91
N GLU A 34 -11.19 -34.06 2.74
CA GLU A 34 -12.52 -34.51 2.31
C GLU A 34 -13.53 -33.38 2.52
N GLY A 35 -14.36 -33.13 1.51
CA GLY A 35 -15.43 -32.15 1.56
C GLY A 35 -16.72 -32.80 2.03
N LEU A 36 -17.16 -32.45 3.24
CA LEU A 36 -18.52 -32.73 3.73
C LEU A 36 -19.17 -31.38 4.01
N ASN A 37 -20.26 -31.08 3.30
CA ASN A 37 -21.08 -29.87 3.50
C ASN A 37 -20.34 -28.53 3.39
N GLY A 38 -19.36 -28.43 2.48
CA GLY A 38 -18.67 -27.15 2.20
C GLY A 38 -17.62 -26.73 3.23
N GLU A 39 -17.39 -27.53 4.28
CA GLU A 39 -16.23 -27.37 5.16
C GLU A 39 -15.09 -28.29 4.71
N MET A 40 -13.88 -27.73 4.60
CA MET A 40 -12.67 -28.48 4.32
C MET A 40 -12.18 -29.15 5.61
N ARG A 41 -12.30 -30.48 5.70
CA ARG A 41 -11.68 -31.27 6.77
C ARG A 41 -10.42 -31.93 6.25
N LEU A 42 -9.28 -31.61 6.88
CA LEU A 42 -8.01 -32.27 6.57
C LEU A 42 -8.09 -33.73 7.03
N ASN A 43 -7.73 -34.66 6.14
CA ASN A 43 -7.50 -36.04 6.55
C ASN A 43 -6.15 -36.16 7.29
N ASP A 44 -5.80 -37.34 7.76
CA ASP A 44 -4.63 -37.48 8.63
C ASP A 44 -3.31 -37.09 7.93
N ALA A 45 -3.22 -37.31 6.61
CA ALA A 45 -2.10 -36.80 5.81
C ALA A 45 -2.07 -35.26 5.74
N GLY A 46 -3.24 -34.62 5.57
CA GLY A 46 -3.35 -33.16 5.60
C GLY A 46 -3.05 -32.54 6.97
N LYS A 47 -3.42 -33.24 8.05
CA LYS A 47 -3.08 -32.84 9.42
C LYS A 47 -1.58 -32.92 9.67
N MET A 48 -0.93 -34.01 9.24
CA MET A 48 0.53 -34.16 9.34
C MET A 48 1.27 -33.09 8.53
N ALA A 49 0.84 -32.79 7.31
CA ALA A 49 1.45 -31.74 6.49
C ALA A 49 1.30 -30.34 7.13
N ARG A 50 0.12 -30.06 7.72
CA ARG A 50 -0.12 -28.83 8.49
C ARG A 50 0.78 -28.75 9.72
N GLU A 51 0.93 -29.85 10.46
CA GLU A 51 1.74 -29.92 11.67
C GLU A 51 3.24 -29.76 11.38
N GLU A 52 3.75 -30.40 10.32
CA GLU A 52 5.12 -30.21 9.80
C GLU A 52 5.36 -28.76 9.34
N TRP A 53 4.38 -28.15 8.67
CA TRP A 53 4.46 -26.74 8.25
C TRP A 53 4.50 -25.78 9.44
N LEU A 54 3.68 -26.01 10.46
CA LEU A 54 3.69 -25.23 11.71
C LEU A 54 4.98 -25.46 12.51
N ALA A 55 5.51 -26.69 12.52
CA ALA A 55 6.79 -27.02 13.14
C ALA A 55 7.99 -26.40 12.41
N SER A 56 7.85 -26.00 11.14
CA SER A 56 8.92 -25.31 10.39
C SER A 56 9.29 -23.95 11.01
N ALA A 57 8.36 -23.29 11.72
CA ALA A 57 8.65 -22.06 12.48
C ALA A 57 9.64 -22.30 13.63
N SER A 58 9.70 -23.51 14.17
CA SER A 58 10.63 -23.94 15.22
C SER A 58 12.03 -24.26 14.67
N ILE A 59 12.11 -24.66 13.40
CA ILE A 59 13.33 -25.16 12.75
C ILE A 59 14.02 -24.05 11.92
N ARG A 60 13.26 -23.12 11.36
CA ARG A 60 13.75 -22.00 10.52
C ARG A 60 13.64 -20.67 11.27
N THR A 61 14.55 -20.43 12.21
CA THR A 61 14.60 -19.22 13.07
C THR A 61 14.72 -17.87 12.32
N SER A 62 14.93 -17.88 11.00
CA SER A 62 14.99 -16.70 10.13
C SER A 62 13.69 -16.39 9.37
N GLN A 63 12.70 -17.29 9.36
CA GLN A 63 11.41 -17.11 8.67
C GLN A 63 10.25 -17.37 9.63
N GLY A 64 9.65 -16.30 10.16
CA GLY A 64 8.43 -16.39 10.96
C GLY A 64 7.21 -16.40 10.04
N LEU A 65 6.46 -17.50 10.05
CA LEU A 65 5.20 -17.69 9.32
C LEU A 65 4.03 -17.38 10.27
N ASP A 66 3.03 -16.62 9.80
CA ASP A 66 1.76 -16.38 10.50
C ASP A 66 0.78 -17.54 10.20
N GLU A 67 0.01 -18.01 11.18
CA GLU A 67 -0.96 -19.11 11.02
C GLU A 67 -2.05 -18.84 9.97
N ARG A 68 -2.26 -17.56 9.60
CA ARG A 68 -3.16 -17.14 8.52
C ARG A 68 -2.47 -16.94 7.17
N GLU A 69 -1.14 -16.90 7.14
CA GLU A 69 -0.32 -16.84 5.92
C GLU A 69 -0.10 -18.27 5.40
N PHE A 70 -1.17 -18.98 5.02
CA PHE A 70 -1.06 -20.22 4.27
C PHE A 70 -1.06 -19.90 2.77
N VAL A 71 -0.10 -20.47 2.03
CA VAL A 71 -0.08 -20.39 0.57
C VAL A 71 -0.72 -21.67 0.04
N VAL A 72 -1.95 -21.61 -0.45
CA VAL A 72 -2.44 -22.64 -1.37
C VAL A 72 -1.91 -22.26 -2.75
N MET A 73 -0.94 -23.04 -3.25
CA MET A 73 -0.54 -22.99 -4.64
C MET A 73 -1.45 -23.96 -5.41
N PRO A 74 -2.41 -23.49 -6.22
CA PRO A 74 -3.35 -24.38 -6.91
C PRO A 74 -2.68 -25.29 -7.95
N ASN A 75 -1.42 -25.01 -8.33
CA ASN A 75 -0.70 -25.71 -9.40
C ASN A 75 0.56 -26.46 -8.94
N HIS A 76 0.74 -26.75 -7.65
CA HIS A 76 1.86 -27.59 -7.21
C HIS A 76 1.37 -28.73 -6.30
N ALA A 77 1.51 -29.96 -6.79
CA ALA A 77 1.35 -31.16 -5.99
C ALA A 77 2.67 -31.46 -5.27
N HIS A 78 2.63 -31.56 -3.94
CA HIS A 78 3.68 -32.25 -3.21
C HIS A 78 3.36 -33.74 -3.23
N GLY A 79 4.26 -34.53 -3.79
CA GLY A 79 4.22 -35.99 -3.74
C GLY A 79 5.65 -36.53 -3.72
N ASN A 80 5.88 -37.59 -2.95
CA ASN A 80 7.09 -38.39 -3.12
C ASN A 80 6.86 -39.31 -4.32
N LEU A 81 7.65 -39.11 -5.38
CA LEU A 81 7.73 -40.07 -6.48
C LEU A 81 8.59 -41.24 -6.02
N ASP A 82 7.95 -42.38 -5.78
CA ASP A 82 8.68 -43.63 -5.53
C ASP A 82 9.11 -44.20 -6.88
N CYS A 83 10.41 -44.12 -7.16
CA CYS A 83 11.00 -44.72 -8.36
C CYS A 83 11.59 -46.07 -7.96
N GLU A 84 10.87 -47.15 -8.23
CA GLU A 84 11.43 -48.50 -8.05
C GLU A 84 12.50 -48.75 -9.12
N TYR A 85 13.75 -48.84 -8.68
CA TYR A 85 14.86 -49.28 -9.52
C TYR A 85 15.00 -50.81 -9.45
N ARG A 86 14.97 -51.47 -10.61
CA ARG A 86 15.41 -52.86 -10.71
C ARG A 86 16.90 -52.90 -11.02
N ARG A 87 17.55 -53.95 -10.53
CA ARG A 87 18.99 -54.18 -10.73
C ARG A 87 19.26 -54.37 -12.24
N GLY A 88 19.77 -53.32 -12.90
CA GLY A 88 20.02 -53.29 -14.34
C GLY A 88 19.50 -52.06 -15.07
N ASP A 89 18.69 -51.20 -14.43
CA ASP A 89 18.17 -50.00 -15.06
C ASP A 89 19.29 -48.95 -15.30
N PRO A 90 19.35 -48.31 -16.48
CA PRO A 90 20.33 -47.26 -16.74
C PRO A 90 20.04 -46.02 -15.85
N PRO A 91 21.07 -45.29 -15.40
CA PRO A 91 20.89 -44.18 -14.49
C PRO A 91 20.06 -43.06 -15.15
N VAL A 92 18.90 -42.75 -14.58
CA VAL A 92 18.14 -41.54 -14.93
C VAL A 92 18.58 -40.39 -14.02
N GLY A 93 19.52 -39.61 -14.55
CA GLY A 93 20.03 -38.37 -13.99
C GLY A 93 20.79 -37.63 -15.10
N ALA A 94 20.93 -36.31 -14.99
CA ALA A 94 21.61 -35.54 -16.03
C ALA A 94 23.08 -36.01 -16.20
N THR A 95 23.35 -36.73 -17.27
CA THR A 95 24.69 -37.27 -17.60
C THR A 95 25.63 -36.24 -18.21
N ARG A 96 25.16 -35.00 -18.46
CA ARG A 96 26.01 -33.87 -18.87
C ARG A 96 26.11 -32.85 -17.76
N ARG A 97 27.31 -32.29 -17.55
CA ARG A 97 27.47 -31.04 -16.79
C ARG A 97 26.67 -29.94 -17.49
N VAL A 98 25.61 -29.49 -16.85
CA VAL A 98 24.89 -28.28 -17.27
C VAL A 98 25.65 -27.09 -16.70
N GLY A 99 26.19 -26.22 -17.58
CA GLY A 99 26.94 -25.04 -17.17
C GLY A 99 26.08 -24.09 -16.33
N ALA A 100 26.71 -23.38 -15.40
CA ALA A 100 26.05 -22.44 -14.51
C ALA A 100 25.21 -21.42 -15.29
N THR A 101 23.89 -21.40 -15.06
CA THR A 101 23.03 -20.32 -15.51
C THR A 101 23.49 -19.01 -14.85
N ARG A 102 23.58 -17.95 -15.66
CA ARG A 102 24.14 -16.63 -15.31
C ARG A 102 23.75 -16.18 -13.89
N ARG A 103 24.77 -15.81 -13.10
CA ARG A 103 24.63 -15.20 -11.77
C ARG A 103 23.64 -14.03 -11.82
N VAL A 104 22.55 -14.14 -11.08
CA VAL A 104 21.84 -12.96 -10.56
C VAL A 104 22.79 -12.29 -9.56
N ALA A 105 22.95 -10.98 -9.68
CA ALA A 105 23.92 -10.20 -8.92
C ALA A 105 23.77 -10.41 -7.39
N PRO A 106 24.87 -10.54 -6.64
CA PRO A 106 24.81 -10.69 -5.19
C PRO A 106 24.32 -9.39 -4.55
N THR A 107 23.35 -9.52 -3.65
CA THR A 107 22.94 -8.49 -2.70
C THR A 107 24.18 -8.01 -1.95
N LEU A 108 24.49 -6.71 -2.05
CA LEU A 108 25.60 -6.04 -1.37
C LEU A 108 25.60 -6.36 0.13
N GLY A 109 26.51 -7.25 0.53
CA GLY A 109 26.85 -7.49 1.92
C GLY A 109 27.48 -6.24 2.54
N ILE A 110 26.92 -5.83 3.67
CA ILE A 110 27.47 -4.80 4.54
C ILE A 110 28.89 -5.22 4.92
N ARG A 111 29.87 -4.38 4.53
CA ARG A 111 31.28 -4.53 4.88
C ARG A 111 31.43 -4.52 6.41
N LYS A 112 31.97 -5.61 6.97
CA LYS A 112 32.49 -5.62 8.34
C LYS A 112 33.76 -4.77 8.36
N HIS A 113 33.75 -3.70 9.15
CA HIS A 113 34.95 -2.97 9.51
C HIS A 113 35.89 -3.87 10.31
N GLU A 114 37.15 -3.87 9.90
CA GLU A 114 38.28 -4.41 10.64
C GLU A 114 38.46 -3.65 11.96
N ALA A 115 38.55 -4.38 13.07
CA ALA A 115 39.04 -3.86 14.35
C ALA A 115 40.00 -4.87 14.97
N ALA A 116 41.26 -4.46 14.97
CA ALA A 116 42.41 -4.78 15.82
C ALA A 116 42.41 -6.04 16.73
N LYS A 117 43.53 -6.77 16.61
CA LYS A 117 44.07 -7.77 17.54
C LYS A 117 43.97 -7.35 19.02
N GLY A 118 43.63 -8.30 19.89
CA GLY A 118 44.14 -8.30 21.27
C GLY A 118 43.22 -8.84 22.37
N LYS A 119 43.64 -9.98 22.94
CA LYS A 119 43.41 -10.49 24.31
C LYS A 119 42.01 -11.02 24.66
N GLU A 120 41.96 -12.34 24.86
CA GLU A 120 40.92 -13.03 25.63
C GLU A 120 40.81 -12.46 27.06
N PRO A 121 39.61 -12.17 27.56
CA PRO A 121 39.36 -12.05 28.98
C PRO A 121 38.74 -13.34 29.54
N LYS A 122 39.34 -13.72 30.67
CA LYS A 122 39.13 -14.87 31.55
C LYS A 122 37.67 -15.16 31.93
N LYS A 123 37.38 -16.46 32.11
CA LYS A 123 36.20 -17.00 32.82
C LYS A 123 36.00 -16.29 34.17
N VAL A 124 34.84 -15.65 34.33
CA VAL A 124 34.34 -15.19 35.64
C VAL A 124 33.17 -16.10 36.03
N GLN A 125 33.28 -16.67 37.23
CA GLN A 125 32.35 -17.60 37.85
C GLN A 125 30.98 -16.96 38.07
N LYS A 126 29.91 -17.70 37.71
CA LYS A 126 28.53 -17.40 38.09
C LYS A 126 28.42 -17.32 39.61
N ARG A 127 28.12 -16.14 40.14
CA ARG A 127 27.47 -15.98 41.44
C ARG A 127 25.96 -15.82 41.22
N SER A 128 25.21 -16.59 41.99
CA SER A 128 23.76 -16.60 42.12
C SER A 128 23.22 -15.26 42.63
N GLY A 129 22.15 -14.75 42.01
CA GLY A 129 21.28 -13.71 42.58
C GLY A 129 20.84 -12.63 41.59
N GLY A 130 19.52 -12.51 41.40
CA GLY A 130 18.84 -11.34 40.83
C GLY A 130 18.32 -11.52 39.40
N GLU A 131 17.06 -11.91 39.24
CA GLU A 131 16.30 -11.76 37.99
C GLU A 131 16.22 -10.27 37.61
N ALA A 132 16.86 -9.89 36.51
CA ALA A 132 16.55 -8.66 35.82
C ALA A 132 15.33 -8.90 34.91
N PRO A 133 14.33 -7.99 34.87
CA PRO A 133 13.13 -8.20 34.08
C PRO A 133 13.50 -8.29 32.60
N GLY A 134 13.02 -9.36 31.97
CA GLY A 134 13.31 -9.71 30.59
C GLY A 134 13.05 -8.55 29.63
N ARG A 135 14.03 -8.29 28.76
CA ARG A 135 13.79 -7.52 27.53
C ARG A 135 12.68 -8.24 26.76
N THR A 136 11.48 -7.67 26.78
CA THR A 136 10.35 -8.15 25.99
C THR A 136 10.77 -8.24 24.53
N ALA A 137 10.70 -9.45 23.96
CA ALA A 137 10.81 -9.65 22.53
C ALA A 137 9.79 -8.74 21.85
N ARG A 138 10.23 -7.82 20.98
CA ARG A 138 9.32 -6.91 20.27
C ARG A 138 8.28 -7.74 19.53
N ARG A 139 7.02 -7.67 19.98
CA ARG A 139 5.86 -8.29 19.32
C ARG A 139 5.80 -7.78 17.88
N ARG A 140 5.92 -8.68 16.89
CA ARG A 140 5.76 -8.30 15.48
C ARG A 140 4.31 -7.85 15.28
N LEU A 141 4.15 -6.65 14.73
CA LEU A 141 2.84 -6.06 14.46
C LEU A 141 2.17 -6.81 13.31
N ARG A 142 0.88 -7.11 13.46
CA ARG A 142 0.07 -7.84 12.49
C ARG A 142 -0.18 -6.97 11.25
N LYS A 143 -0.05 -7.57 10.06
CA LYS A 143 -0.43 -6.93 8.79
C LYS A 143 -1.93 -7.04 8.57
N GLY A 144 -2.49 -6.08 7.86
CA GLY A 144 -3.86 -6.10 7.36
C GLY A 144 -3.93 -6.23 5.84
N PHE A 145 -5.10 -5.96 5.28
CA PHE A 145 -5.33 -5.86 3.85
C PHE A 145 -5.96 -4.53 3.45
N SER A 146 -5.65 -4.12 2.21
CA SER A 146 -6.03 -2.80 1.69
C SER A 146 -7.52 -2.68 1.35
N THR A 147 -8.03 -1.46 1.17
CA THR A 147 -9.40 -1.25 0.66
C THR A 147 -9.57 -1.82 -0.74
N GLY A 148 -8.53 -1.82 -1.58
CA GLY A 148 -8.52 -2.50 -2.87
C GLY A 148 -8.71 -4.01 -2.77
N THR A 149 -8.09 -4.63 -1.77
CA THR A 149 -8.23 -6.07 -1.50
C THR A 149 -9.63 -6.40 -1.01
N ALA A 150 -10.20 -5.56 -0.13
CA ALA A 150 -11.58 -5.70 0.34
C ALA A 150 -12.59 -5.61 -0.81
N MET A 151 -12.44 -4.60 -1.68
CA MET A 151 -13.25 -4.44 -2.90
C MET A 151 -13.13 -5.67 -3.81
N THR A 152 -11.91 -6.15 -4.05
CA THR A 152 -11.67 -7.29 -4.93
C THR A 152 -12.27 -8.58 -4.37
N ALA A 153 -12.13 -8.81 -3.06
CA ALA A 153 -12.77 -9.93 -2.37
C ALA A 153 -14.30 -9.88 -2.50
N ALA A 154 -14.92 -8.73 -2.22
CA ALA A 154 -16.36 -8.56 -2.35
C ALA A 154 -16.84 -8.80 -3.80
N ALA A 155 -16.15 -8.24 -4.79
CA ALA A 155 -16.49 -8.45 -6.19
C ALA A 155 -16.36 -9.93 -6.61
N ARG A 156 -15.29 -10.60 -6.20
CA ARG A 156 -15.04 -12.02 -6.46
C ARG A 156 -16.10 -12.91 -5.80
N ALA A 157 -16.49 -12.61 -4.56
CA ALA A 157 -17.55 -13.34 -3.86
C ALA A 157 -18.92 -13.19 -4.53
N ALA A 158 -19.26 -11.97 -4.96
CA ALA A 158 -20.50 -11.70 -5.68
C ALA A 158 -20.52 -12.41 -7.05
N LEU A 159 -19.44 -12.32 -7.84
CA LEU A 159 -19.33 -13.01 -9.12
C LEU A 159 -19.42 -14.54 -8.96
N ARG A 160 -18.71 -15.11 -7.98
CA ARG A 160 -18.80 -16.54 -7.66
C ARG A 160 -20.23 -16.96 -7.35
N THR A 161 -20.95 -16.15 -6.59
CA THR A 161 -22.36 -16.41 -6.24
C THR A 161 -23.24 -16.43 -7.49
N ILE A 162 -23.04 -15.51 -8.44
CA ILE A 162 -23.77 -15.49 -9.71
C ILE A 162 -23.48 -16.76 -10.52
N LEU A 163 -22.21 -17.14 -10.66
CA LEU A 163 -21.78 -18.24 -11.52
C LEU A 163 -22.10 -19.63 -10.94
N SER A 164 -21.97 -19.81 -9.63
CA SER A 164 -22.10 -21.11 -8.96
C SER A 164 -23.44 -21.29 -8.23
N GLY A 165 -24.14 -20.19 -7.95
CA GLY A 165 -25.31 -20.19 -7.09
C GLY A 165 -25.02 -20.43 -5.60
N SER A 166 -23.75 -20.47 -5.17
CA SER A 166 -23.36 -20.64 -3.77
C SER A 166 -22.58 -19.43 -3.25
N ALA A 167 -22.91 -18.98 -2.04
CA ALA A 167 -22.28 -17.85 -1.38
C ALA A 167 -21.03 -18.32 -0.62
N PRO A 168 -19.81 -17.88 -1.00
CA PRO A 168 -18.61 -18.24 -0.25
C PRO A 168 -18.51 -17.44 1.05
N SER A 169 -18.12 -18.10 2.16
CA SER A 169 -17.75 -17.42 3.41
C SER A 169 -16.32 -16.82 3.35
N TRP A 170 -15.49 -17.35 2.46
CA TRP A 170 -14.13 -16.89 2.19
C TRP A 170 -13.83 -16.90 0.70
N VAL A 171 -13.05 -15.92 0.25
CA VAL A 171 -12.52 -15.87 -1.11
C VAL A 171 -11.01 -15.71 -1.08
N ALA A 172 -10.33 -16.45 -1.96
CA ALA A 172 -8.90 -16.27 -2.19
C ALA A 172 -8.71 -15.11 -3.17
N VAL A 173 -8.08 -14.04 -2.72
CA VAL A 173 -7.74 -12.87 -3.56
C VAL A 173 -6.29 -12.95 -3.97
N ARG A 174 -6.02 -12.97 -5.27
CA ARG A 174 -4.67 -12.80 -5.79
C ARG A 174 -4.23 -11.35 -5.61
N LEU A 175 -3.15 -11.14 -4.88
CA LEU A 175 -2.56 -9.81 -4.68
C LEU A 175 -1.62 -9.45 -5.85
N PRO A 176 -1.24 -8.17 -6.02
CA PRO A 176 -0.36 -7.72 -7.13
C PRO A 176 1.00 -8.44 -7.17
N LEU A 177 1.49 -8.89 -6.01
CA LEU A 177 2.74 -9.65 -5.89
C LEU A 177 2.60 -11.14 -6.26
N GLY A 178 1.39 -11.58 -6.65
CA GLY A 178 1.13 -12.91 -7.20
C GLY A 178 0.71 -13.99 -6.20
N TYR A 179 0.83 -13.77 -4.89
CA TYR A 179 0.32 -14.69 -3.88
C TYR A 179 -1.15 -14.42 -3.53
N TYR A 180 -1.80 -15.40 -2.89
CA TYR A 180 -3.21 -15.34 -2.52
C TYR A 180 -3.39 -14.98 -1.05
N LEU A 181 -4.42 -14.20 -0.76
CA LEU A 181 -4.89 -13.91 0.59
C LEU A 181 -6.33 -14.43 0.74
N ALA A 182 -6.59 -15.23 1.77
CA ALA A 182 -7.95 -15.61 2.14
C ALA A 182 -8.65 -14.44 2.86
N VAL A 183 -9.74 -13.95 2.28
CA VAL A 183 -10.50 -12.80 2.80
C VAL A 183 -11.93 -13.25 3.12
N PRO A 184 -12.44 -12.98 4.33
CA PRO A 184 -13.82 -13.32 4.67
C PRO A 184 -14.76 -12.38 3.93
N ALA A 185 -15.83 -12.93 3.38
CA ALA A 185 -16.84 -12.17 2.64
C ALA A 185 -18.24 -12.61 3.07
N THR A 186 -19.14 -11.64 3.16
CA THR A 186 -20.55 -11.87 3.49
C THR A 186 -21.41 -11.50 2.30
N LEU A 187 -22.29 -12.40 1.87
CA LEU A 187 -23.27 -12.11 0.84
C LEU A 187 -24.50 -11.42 1.47
N GLU A 188 -24.90 -10.28 0.93
CA GLU A 188 -26.08 -9.53 1.37
C GLU A 188 -27.26 -9.66 0.41
N PHE A 189 -27.01 -9.90 -0.87
CA PHE A 189 -28.06 -10.01 -1.89
C PHE A 189 -27.67 -10.99 -2.99
N ARG A 190 -28.67 -11.72 -3.49
CA ARG A 190 -28.57 -12.59 -4.67
C ARG A 190 -29.84 -12.44 -5.52
N GLY A 191 -29.62 -12.19 -6.80
CA GLY A 191 -30.58 -12.36 -7.89
C GLY A 191 -30.02 -13.30 -8.96
N ASN A 192 -30.67 -13.36 -10.13
CA ASN A 192 -30.29 -14.29 -11.20
C ASN A 192 -28.94 -13.94 -11.84
N LEU A 193 -28.72 -12.66 -12.15
CA LEU A 193 -27.49 -12.15 -12.78
C LEU A 193 -26.89 -10.99 -11.98
N ALA A 194 -27.26 -10.89 -10.71
CA ALA A 194 -26.80 -9.86 -9.80
C ALA A 194 -26.53 -10.44 -8.41
N ALA A 195 -25.50 -9.96 -7.75
CA ALA A 195 -25.19 -10.31 -6.37
C ALA A 195 -24.49 -9.16 -5.68
N ARG A 196 -24.62 -9.08 -4.35
CA ARG A 196 -23.96 -8.06 -3.56
C ARG A 196 -23.26 -8.69 -2.37
N ALA A 197 -21.97 -8.45 -2.22
CA ALA A 197 -21.18 -8.94 -1.11
C ALA A 197 -20.47 -7.79 -0.38
N VAL A 198 -20.13 -8.03 0.89
CA VAL A 198 -19.45 -7.09 1.78
C VAL A 198 -18.23 -7.74 2.40
N VAL A 199 -17.17 -6.95 2.53
CA VAL A 199 -15.96 -7.29 3.24
C VAL A 199 -15.67 -6.19 4.25
N ILE A 200 -15.45 -6.58 5.51
CA ILE A 200 -14.99 -5.66 6.54
C ILE A 200 -13.46 -5.58 6.44
N LYS A 201 -12.93 -4.39 6.14
CA LYS A 201 -11.49 -4.18 6.08
C LYS A 201 -10.85 -4.46 7.43
N ASP A 202 -9.70 -5.14 7.39
CA ASP A 202 -8.89 -5.40 8.56
C ASP A 202 -7.48 -4.84 8.34
N ALA A 203 -7.13 -3.76 9.04
CA ALA A 203 -5.87 -3.03 8.90
C ALA A 203 -4.70 -3.67 9.67
N GLY A 204 -4.92 -4.76 10.40
CA GLY A 204 -3.87 -5.36 11.22
C GLY A 204 -3.73 -4.61 12.54
N ASP A 205 -2.49 -4.29 12.91
CA ASP A 205 -2.16 -3.40 14.02
C ASP A 205 -1.88 -1.96 13.54
N ASP A 206 -2.17 -1.64 12.27
CA ASP A 206 -2.04 -0.28 11.73
C ASP A 206 -3.16 0.62 12.27
N PRO A 207 -2.87 1.81 12.84
CA PRO A 207 -3.89 2.79 13.21
C PRO A 207 -4.48 3.51 11.97
N ASP A 208 -4.98 2.72 11.02
CA ASP A 208 -5.62 3.15 9.79
C ASP A 208 -7.04 3.65 10.07
N VAL A 209 -7.37 4.88 9.67
CA VAL A 209 -8.70 5.45 9.82
C VAL A 209 -9.79 4.69 9.05
N THR A 210 -9.38 3.87 8.09
CA THR A 210 -10.26 2.99 7.30
C THR A 210 -10.30 1.55 7.82
N ASP A 211 -9.69 1.25 8.97
CA ASP A 211 -9.92 -0.05 9.63
C ASP A 211 -11.41 -0.24 9.93
N LYS A 212 -11.89 -1.47 9.79
CA LYS A 212 -13.30 -1.86 9.91
C LYS A 212 -14.26 -1.19 8.94
N ALA A 213 -13.77 -0.44 7.94
CA ALA A 213 -14.63 0.06 6.87
C ALA A 213 -15.29 -1.12 6.14
N ALA A 214 -16.62 -1.09 6.05
CA ALA A 214 -17.39 -2.09 5.32
C ALA A 214 -17.38 -1.72 3.82
N VAL A 215 -16.67 -2.52 3.03
CA VAL A 215 -16.56 -2.35 1.58
C VAL A 215 -17.53 -3.32 0.91
N ALA A 216 -18.47 -2.76 0.18
CA ALA A 216 -19.52 -3.47 -0.52
C ALA A 216 -19.30 -3.42 -2.02
N VAL A 217 -19.58 -4.51 -2.72
CA VAL A 217 -19.62 -4.51 -4.19
C VAL A 217 -20.90 -5.17 -4.68
N HIS A 218 -21.66 -4.43 -5.49
CA HIS A 218 -22.78 -4.95 -6.25
C HIS A 218 -22.29 -5.33 -7.64
N VAL A 219 -22.38 -6.61 -7.99
CA VAL A 219 -22.00 -7.14 -9.29
C VAL A 219 -23.26 -7.45 -10.08
N THR A 220 -23.29 -7.04 -11.34
CA THR A 220 -24.31 -7.44 -12.32
C THR A 220 -23.65 -7.88 -13.62
N MET A 221 -24.14 -8.97 -14.22
CA MET A 221 -23.62 -9.49 -15.49
C MET A 221 -24.62 -9.25 -16.63
N THR A 222 -24.13 -8.76 -17.76
CA THR A 222 -24.92 -8.58 -18.98
C THR A 222 -24.13 -9.01 -20.20
N TRP A 223 -24.81 -9.55 -21.21
CA TRP A 223 -24.24 -9.83 -22.52
C TRP A 223 -25.36 -9.79 -23.57
N ALA A 224 -25.02 -9.48 -24.82
CA ALA A 224 -25.97 -9.60 -25.91
C ALA A 224 -26.22 -11.08 -26.20
N ASN A 225 -27.50 -11.48 -26.31
CA ASN A 225 -27.85 -12.78 -26.85
C ASN A 225 -27.70 -12.74 -28.38
N PRO A 226 -26.77 -13.51 -28.98
CA PRO A 226 -26.58 -13.54 -30.44
C PRO A 226 -27.83 -14.01 -31.20
N MET A 227 -28.72 -14.76 -30.53
CA MET A 227 -29.96 -15.30 -31.09
C MET A 227 -31.16 -14.33 -31.02
N SER A 228 -31.00 -13.16 -30.41
CA SER A 228 -32.05 -12.12 -30.40
C SER A 228 -32.04 -11.32 -31.72
N PRO A 229 -33.17 -10.77 -32.21
CA PRO A 229 -33.20 -9.93 -33.41
C PRO A 229 -32.18 -8.77 -33.37
N ALA A 230 -32.05 -8.12 -32.21
CA ALA A 230 -31.07 -7.06 -31.96
C ALA A 230 -29.61 -7.56 -31.82
N GLY A 231 -29.41 -8.84 -31.49
CA GLY A 231 -28.10 -9.50 -31.52
C GLY A 231 -27.68 -9.90 -32.94
N TYR A 232 -28.66 -10.34 -33.73
CA TYR A 232 -28.50 -10.72 -35.13
C TYR A 232 -28.19 -9.51 -36.03
N GLU A 233 -28.84 -8.36 -35.82
CA GLU A 233 -28.53 -7.10 -36.53
C GLU A 233 -27.13 -6.57 -36.19
N ARG A 234 -26.71 -6.63 -34.93
CA ARG A 234 -25.35 -6.22 -34.51
C ARG A 234 -24.27 -7.15 -35.06
N ALA A 235 -24.55 -8.44 -35.19
CA ALA A 235 -23.63 -9.40 -35.82
C ALA A 235 -23.49 -9.18 -37.34
N ARG A 236 -24.45 -8.51 -37.99
CA ARG A 236 -24.41 -8.15 -39.42
C ARG A 236 -23.66 -6.84 -39.72
N GLY A 237 -23.30 -6.06 -38.71
CA GLY A 237 -22.67 -4.74 -38.89
C GLY A 237 -21.20 -4.82 -39.32
N GLY A 238 -20.94 -5.16 -40.60
CA GLY A 238 -19.73 -4.84 -41.37
C GLY A 238 -18.34 -5.31 -40.87
N PRO A 239 -17.36 -5.59 -41.75
CA PRO A 239 -16.01 -6.04 -41.36
C PRO A 239 -15.15 -5.02 -40.57
N THR A 240 -15.65 -3.82 -40.27
CA THR A 240 -14.86 -2.69 -39.74
C THR A 240 -15.30 -2.18 -38.37
N ALA A 241 -16.36 -2.73 -37.76
CA ALA A 241 -16.65 -2.45 -36.36
C ALA A 241 -15.73 -3.31 -35.48
N GLN A 242 -14.82 -2.69 -34.71
CA GLN A 242 -14.05 -3.39 -33.68
C GLN A 242 -15.01 -4.22 -32.82
N MET A 243 -14.86 -5.55 -32.88
CA MET A 243 -15.66 -6.46 -32.07
C MET A 243 -15.51 -6.06 -30.60
N PRO A 244 -16.60 -5.79 -29.87
CA PRO A 244 -16.51 -5.42 -28.46
C PRO A 244 -15.83 -6.55 -27.69
N SER A 245 -14.78 -6.22 -26.94
CA SER A 245 -14.15 -7.16 -26.00
C SER A 245 -14.94 -7.18 -24.70
N ALA A 246 -14.85 -8.28 -23.95
CA ALA A 246 -15.43 -8.33 -22.63
C ALA A 246 -14.87 -7.20 -21.75
N THR A 247 -15.71 -6.65 -20.87
CA THR A 247 -15.35 -5.47 -20.07
C THR A 247 -15.84 -5.55 -18.63
N VAL A 248 -15.15 -4.83 -17.75
CA VAL A 248 -15.64 -4.48 -16.42
C VAL A 248 -16.03 -3.00 -16.42
N VAL A 249 -17.26 -2.68 -16.05
CA VAL A 249 -17.68 -1.30 -15.77
C VAL A 249 -17.60 -1.12 -14.26
N LEU A 250 -16.58 -0.40 -13.80
CA LEU A 250 -16.36 -0.11 -12.39
C LEU A 250 -17.01 1.24 -12.06
N ALA A 251 -17.95 1.25 -11.11
CA ALA A 251 -18.68 2.44 -10.67
C ALA A 251 -18.34 2.83 -9.23
N ALA A 252 -18.24 4.14 -8.97
CA ALA A 252 -18.24 4.68 -7.62
C ALA A 252 -19.67 4.74 -7.09
N GLY A 253 -19.96 3.92 -6.09
CA GLY A 253 -21.17 4.00 -5.29
C GLY A 253 -20.99 4.86 -4.04
N LEU A 254 -21.96 4.79 -3.13
CA LEU A 254 -21.98 5.61 -1.91
C LEU A 254 -20.69 5.44 -1.10
N GLY A 255 -20.08 6.55 -0.71
CA GLY A 255 -18.88 6.57 0.13
C GLY A 255 -17.57 6.25 -0.59
N VAL A 256 -17.58 6.02 -1.90
CA VAL A 256 -16.37 6.01 -2.75
C VAL A 256 -16.17 7.40 -3.35
N GLY A 257 -14.95 7.92 -3.25
CA GLY A 257 -14.62 9.25 -3.74
C GLY A 257 -14.61 9.35 -5.26
N VAL A 258 -14.76 10.57 -5.76
CA VAL A 258 -14.60 10.95 -7.18
C VAL A 258 -13.45 11.93 -7.28
N VAL A 259 -12.58 11.73 -8.27
CA VAL A 259 -11.47 12.65 -8.52
C VAL A 259 -11.98 13.90 -9.21
N THR A 260 -11.74 15.06 -8.62
CA THR A 260 -12.16 16.38 -9.12
C THR A 260 -10.99 17.28 -9.51
N LYS A 261 -9.76 16.90 -9.15
CA LYS A 261 -8.53 17.66 -9.49
C LYS A 261 -7.51 16.79 -10.22
N PRO A 262 -6.72 17.37 -11.14
CA PRO A 262 -5.64 16.65 -11.81
C PRO A 262 -4.45 16.39 -10.87
N GLY A 263 -3.51 15.55 -11.30
CA GLY A 263 -2.27 15.24 -10.56
C GLY A 263 -2.30 13.91 -9.79
N LEU A 264 -3.47 13.28 -9.67
CA LEU A 264 -3.56 11.90 -9.20
C LEU A 264 -3.36 10.91 -10.37
N PRO A 265 -2.96 9.66 -10.08
CA PRO A 265 -2.89 8.59 -11.09
C PRO A 265 -4.24 8.23 -11.72
N VAL A 266 -5.34 8.76 -11.18
CA VAL A 266 -6.70 8.54 -11.61
C VAL A 266 -7.21 9.83 -12.30
N PRO A 267 -7.78 9.74 -13.51
CA PRO A 267 -8.33 10.91 -14.22
C PRO A 267 -9.45 11.63 -13.47
N VAL A 268 -9.60 12.93 -13.76
CA VAL A 268 -10.72 13.74 -13.26
C VAL A 268 -12.04 13.20 -13.80
N GLY A 269 -13.06 13.14 -12.92
CA GLY A 269 -14.39 12.61 -13.22
C GLY A 269 -14.53 11.11 -12.99
N GLU A 270 -13.44 10.38 -12.69
CA GLU A 270 -13.48 8.93 -12.47
C GLU A 270 -13.63 8.54 -10.98
N PRO A 271 -14.08 7.29 -10.70
CA PRO A 271 -13.98 6.69 -9.37
C PRO A 271 -12.55 6.76 -8.82
N ALA A 272 -12.40 7.20 -7.56
CA ALA A 272 -11.14 7.28 -6.82
C ALA A 272 -10.62 5.87 -6.43
N VAL A 273 -10.47 5.00 -7.42
CA VAL A 273 -9.91 3.65 -7.32
C VAL A 273 -8.59 3.66 -8.06
N ASN A 274 -7.47 3.46 -7.36
CA ASN A 274 -6.15 3.57 -7.96
C ASN A 274 -5.88 2.47 -9.03
N PRO A 275 -4.90 2.67 -9.94
CA PRO A 275 -4.59 1.72 -11.00
C PRO A 275 -4.30 0.29 -10.52
N THR A 276 -3.55 0.11 -9.42
CA THR A 276 -3.23 -1.23 -8.90
C THR A 276 -4.48 -1.97 -8.39
N PRO A 277 -5.36 -1.37 -7.56
CA PRO A 277 -6.66 -1.97 -7.24
C PRO A 277 -7.53 -2.29 -8.48
N ARG A 278 -7.52 -1.45 -9.52
CA ARG A 278 -8.27 -1.74 -10.77
C ARG A 278 -7.74 -3.00 -11.46
N ALA A 279 -6.42 -3.12 -11.58
CA ALA A 279 -5.77 -4.30 -12.18
C ALA A 279 -6.01 -5.56 -11.34
N MET A 280 -5.88 -5.46 -10.02
CA MET A 280 -6.14 -6.55 -9.09
C MET A 280 -7.60 -7.04 -9.17
N LEU A 281 -8.55 -6.12 -9.27
CA LEU A 281 -9.97 -6.44 -9.48
C LEU A 281 -10.16 -7.25 -10.77
N VAL A 282 -9.71 -6.73 -11.91
CA VAL A 282 -9.85 -7.38 -13.22
C VAL A 282 -9.25 -8.77 -13.20
N GLN A 283 -8.01 -8.91 -12.75
CA GLN A 283 -7.30 -10.19 -12.70
C GLN A 283 -8.05 -11.24 -11.87
N ASN A 284 -8.62 -10.85 -10.74
CA ASN A 284 -9.37 -11.77 -9.89
C ASN A 284 -10.74 -12.14 -10.50
N LEU A 285 -11.39 -11.25 -11.24
CA LEU A 285 -12.63 -11.56 -11.95
C LEU A 285 -12.37 -12.47 -13.16
N GLU A 286 -11.26 -12.27 -13.88
CA GLU A 286 -10.80 -13.18 -14.94
C GLU A 286 -10.57 -14.58 -14.40
N GLU A 287 -9.80 -14.72 -13.32
CA GLU A 287 -9.55 -16.02 -12.66
C GLU A 287 -10.86 -16.68 -12.19
N GLU A 288 -11.83 -15.90 -11.71
CA GLU A 288 -13.11 -16.44 -11.26
C GLU A 288 -13.97 -16.97 -12.42
N LEU A 289 -13.92 -16.32 -13.60
CA LEU A 289 -14.53 -16.86 -14.82
C LEU A 289 -13.83 -18.15 -15.25
N GLU A 290 -12.49 -18.16 -15.25
CA GLU A 290 -11.68 -19.30 -15.69
C GLU A 290 -11.88 -20.55 -14.82
N GLN A 291 -12.08 -20.36 -13.52
CA GLN A 291 -12.30 -21.43 -12.55
C GLN A 291 -13.76 -21.92 -12.50
N SER A 292 -14.68 -21.27 -13.22
CA SER A 292 -16.09 -21.63 -13.19
C SER A 292 -16.36 -22.93 -13.96
N PRO A 293 -16.77 -24.02 -13.29
CA PRO A 293 -16.84 -25.36 -13.89
C PRO A 293 -17.91 -25.51 -14.98
N ASN A 294 -18.91 -24.62 -15.05
CA ASN A 294 -19.97 -24.68 -16.05
C ASN A 294 -20.18 -23.33 -16.77
N LEU A 295 -19.10 -22.62 -17.09
CA LEU A 295 -19.20 -21.31 -17.73
C LEU A 295 -19.84 -21.36 -19.13
N LYS A 296 -19.55 -22.41 -19.93
CA LYS A 296 -20.18 -22.59 -21.25
C LYS A 296 -21.68 -22.81 -21.15
N GLY A 297 -22.11 -23.65 -20.20
CA GLY A 297 -23.53 -23.90 -19.91
C GLY A 297 -24.25 -22.66 -19.41
N PHE A 298 -23.56 -21.82 -18.62
CA PHE A 298 -24.09 -20.57 -18.08
C PHE A 298 -24.52 -19.58 -19.19
N PHE A 299 -23.75 -19.50 -20.28
CA PHE A 299 -24.06 -18.62 -21.41
C PHE A 299 -24.92 -19.29 -22.49
N SER A 300 -25.04 -20.62 -22.49
CA SER A 300 -25.88 -21.34 -23.44
C SER A 300 -27.30 -21.45 -22.90
N CYS A 301 -28.21 -20.55 -23.31
CA CYS A 301 -29.61 -20.90 -23.18
C CYS A 301 -30.53 -20.49 -24.32
N LYS A 302 -31.26 -21.51 -24.80
CA LYS A 302 -32.36 -21.45 -25.77
C LYS A 302 -33.75 -21.46 -25.11
N THR A 303 -33.87 -21.57 -23.78
CA THR A 303 -35.15 -21.77 -23.06
C THR A 303 -35.22 -21.20 -21.63
N CYS A 304 -34.34 -20.28 -21.23
CA CYS A 304 -34.19 -19.91 -19.82
C CYS A 304 -34.92 -18.63 -19.41
N ALA A 305 -35.55 -18.67 -18.23
CA ALA A 305 -36.13 -17.54 -17.50
C ALA A 305 -35.14 -16.40 -17.16
N TYR A 306 -33.87 -16.51 -17.54
CA TYR A 306 -32.81 -15.48 -17.41
C TYR A 306 -32.76 -14.54 -18.62
N CYS A 307 -33.60 -14.75 -19.64
CA CYS A 307 -33.79 -13.82 -20.76
C CYS A 307 -34.77 -12.66 -20.43
N ALA A 308 -35.28 -12.59 -19.20
CA ALA A 308 -35.85 -11.34 -18.71
C ALA A 308 -34.73 -10.28 -18.69
N PRO A 309 -34.96 -9.06 -19.22
CA PRO A 309 -33.96 -8.01 -19.16
C PRO A 309 -33.54 -7.83 -17.70
N VAL A 310 -32.25 -8.04 -17.40
CA VAL A 310 -31.71 -7.58 -16.13
C VAL A 310 -31.87 -6.08 -16.18
N GLU A 311 -32.78 -5.54 -15.37
CA GLU A 311 -32.85 -4.09 -15.17
C GLU A 311 -31.51 -3.67 -14.57
N LEU A 312 -30.64 -3.18 -15.44
CA LEU A 312 -29.37 -2.61 -15.03
C LEU A 312 -29.70 -1.42 -14.15
N ARG A 313 -29.42 -1.56 -12.86
CA ARG A 313 -29.48 -0.43 -11.95
C ARG A 313 -28.55 0.65 -12.50
N LYS A 314 -29.09 1.84 -12.70
CA LYS A 314 -28.27 2.98 -13.14
C LYS A 314 -27.17 3.21 -12.09
N PRO A 315 -25.89 3.28 -12.49
CA PRO A 315 -24.81 3.57 -11.56
C PRO A 315 -25.11 4.82 -10.77
N THR A 316 -24.89 4.78 -9.46
CA THR A 316 -25.16 5.93 -8.58
C THR A 316 -24.11 7.03 -8.71
N GLY A 317 -22.95 6.73 -9.28
CA GLY A 317 -21.87 7.68 -9.51
C GLY A 317 -21.09 7.42 -10.82
N PRO A 318 -19.94 8.09 -11.00
CA PRO A 318 -19.15 7.96 -12.22
C PRO A 318 -18.64 6.54 -12.43
N THR A 319 -18.31 6.22 -13.68
CA THR A 319 -17.86 4.88 -14.08
C THR A 319 -16.58 4.94 -14.89
N VAL A 320 -15.81 3.87 -14.84
CA VAL A 320 -14.67 3.62 -15.72
C VAL A 320 -14.77 2.23 -16.34
N ARG A 321 -14.39 2.11 -17.61
CA ARG A 321 -14.34 0.83 -18.33
C ARG A 321 -12.95 0.24 -18.25
N LEU A 322 -12.87 -1.01 -17.79
CA LEU A 322 -11.64 -1.80 -17.73
C LEU A 322 -11.76 -2.97 -18.72
N SER A 323 -10.67 -3.31 -19.38
CA SER A 323 -10.62 -4.46 -20.28
C SER A 323 -10.69 -5.76 -19.48
N LEU A 324 -11.49 -6.72 -19.94
CA LEU A 324 -11.55 -8.08 -19.40
C LEU A 324 -11.10 -9.07 -20.49
N ARG A 325 -10.11 -9.89 -20.19
CA ARG A 325 -9.46 -10.81 -21.13
C ARG A 325 -9.29 -12.20 -20.50
N PRO A 326 -10.39 -12.91 -20.19
CA PRO A 326 -10.29 -14.26 -19.66
C PRO A 326 -9.68 -15.19 -20.70
N SER A 327 -8.88 -16.16 -20.26
CA SER A 327 -8.32 -17.20 -21.14
C SER A 327 -9.37 -18.22 -21.62
N VAL A 328 -10.55 -18.22 -20.99
CA VAL A 328 -11.70 -19.06 -21.36
C VAL A 328 -12.68 -18.33 -22.29
N PRO A 329 -13.37 -19.04 -23.21
CA PRO A 329 -14.36 -18.42 -24.09
C PRO A 329 -15.52 -17.80 -23.32
N VAL A 330 -15.76 -16.50 -23.54
CA VAL A 330 -16.92 -15.75 -23.04
C VAL A 330 -17.58 -14.97 -24.19
N PRO A 331 -18.85 -14.56 -24.07
CA PRO A 331 -19.45 -13.66 -25.03
C PRO A 331 -18.61 -12.38 -25.20
N PRO A 332 -18.29 -11.93 -26.42
CA PRO A 332 -17.51 -10.70 -26.64
C PRO A 332 -18.18 -9.47 -26.01
N SER A 333 -19.51 -9.43 -26.03
CA SER A 333 -20.33 -8.38 -25.40
C SER A 333 -20.48 -8.53 -23.87
N LEU A 334 -19.76 -9.44 -23.21
CA LEU A 334 -19.88 -9.62 -21.76
C LEU A 334 -19.44 -8.34 -21.04
N THR A 335 -20.32 -7.80 -20.21
CA THR A 335 -20.03 -6.70 -19.31
C THR A 335 -20.35 -7.11 -17.88
N ILE A 336 -19.33 -7.03 -17.03
CA ILE A 336 -19.46 -7.15 -15.57
C ILE A 336 -19.54 -5.73 -15.01
N HIS A 337 -20.70 -5.33 -14.50
CA HIS A 337 -20.89 -4.07 -13.80
C HIS A 337 -20.56 -4.28 -12.33
N ALA A 338 -19.59 -3.55 -11.81
CA ALA A 338 -19.15 -3.61 -10.41
C ALA A 338 -19.31 -2.23 -9.78
N GLU A 339 -20.34 -2.03 -8.97
CA GLU A 339 -20.55 -0.81 -8.20
C GLU A 339 -20.01 -0.99 -6.78
N VAL A 340 -19.02 -0.18 -6.41
CA VAL A 340 -18.31 -0.28 -5.13
C VAL A 340 -18.86 0.78 -4.18
N SER A 341 -19.19 0.40 -2.95
CA SER A 341 -19.64 1.34 -1.91
C SER A 341 -18.85 1.12 -0.63
N VAL A 342 -18.66 2.17 0.16
CA VAL A 342 -18.02 2.09 1.48
C VAL A 342 -18.93 2.70 2.52
N ALA A 343 -19.37 1.90 3.48
CA ALA A 343 -20.23 2.39 4.56
C ALA A 343 -19.52 3.50 5.34
N GLN A 344 -20.21 4.62 5.56
CA GLN A 344 -19.67 5.83 6.17
C GLN A 344 -18.43 6.40 5.45
N GLY A 345 -18.18 6.03 4.19
CA GLY A 345 -16.98 6.41 3.47
C GLY A 345 -16.80 7.93 3.32
N GLU A 346 -17.89 8.69 3.14
CA GLU A 346 -17.81 10.15 3.11
C GLU A 346 -17.33 10.73 4.45
N HIS A 347 -17.86 10.22 5.57
CA HIS A 347 -17.46 10.67 6.91
C HIS A 347 -16.00 10.32 7.20
N LEU A 348 -15.59 9.09 6.90
CA LEU A 348 -14.21 8.63 7.06
C LEU A 348 -13.25 9.46 6.19
N ALA A 349 -13.63 9.79 4.95
CA ALA A 349 -12.81 10.57 4.04
C ALA A 349 -12.47 11.97 4.56
N ARG A 350 -13.34 12.60 5.35
CA ARG A 350 -13.06 13.92 5.97
C ARG A 350 -11.88 13.89 6.94
N ARG A 351 -11.52 12.70 7.44
CA ARG A 351 -10.37 12.46 8.31
C ARG A 351 -9.12 11.99 7.55
N THR A 352 -9.18 11.96 6.22
CA THR A 352 -8.07 11.60 5.33
C THR A 352 -7.55 12.82 4.56
N LEU A 353 -6.58 12.60 3.68
CA LEU A 353 -6.08 13.65 2.78
C LEU A 353 -6.94 13.83 1.52
N ASN A 354 -7.95 13.00 1.32
CA ASN A 354 -8.84 13.05 0.15
C ASN A 354 -9.38 14.45 -0.18
N PRO A 355 -9.94 15.22 0.79
CA PRO A 355 -10.46 16.54 0.48
C PRO A 355 -9.41 17.50 -0.10
N ARG A 356 -8.15 17.35 0.33
CA ARG A 356 -7.03 18.17 -0.14
C ARG A 356 -6.58 17.78 -1.54
N LEU A 357 -6.56 16.47 -1.81
CA LEU A 357 -6.15 15.89 -3.08
C LEU A 357 -7.20 16.06 -4.20
N GLY A 358 -8.33 16.71 -3.91
CA GLY A 358 -9.44 16.83 -4.87
C GLY A 358 -10.18 15.52 -5.03
N ILE A 359 -10.40 14.78 -3.95
CA ILE A 359 -11.24 13.59 -3.93
C ILE A 359 -12.46 13.90 -3.07
N VAL A 360 -13.65 13.88 -3.68
CA VAL A 360 -14.91 14.34 -3.09
C VAL A 360 -15.91 13.20 -3.00
N GLY A 361 -16.79 13.21 -1.98
CA GLY A 361 -17.90 12.27 -1.85
C GLY A 361 -17.55 10.93 -1.18
N GLY A 362 -16.28 10.66 -0.89
CA GLY A 362 -15.90 9.39 -0.29
C GLY A 362 -14.41 9.08 -0.18
N LEU A 363 -14.13 7.85 0.26
CA LEU A 363 -12.78 7.31 0.42
C LEU A 363 -12.19 6.89 -0.92
N SER A 364 -10.86 6.89 -0.97
CA SER A 364 -10.12 6.31 -2.07
C SER A 364 -9.98 4.81 -1.86
N ILE A 365 -10.14 4.03 -2.92
CA ILE A 365 -9.79 2.61 -2.93
C ILE A 365 -8.33 2.48 -3.35
N LEU A 366 -7.49 2.13 -2.39
CA LEU A 366 -6.03 2.16 -2.48
C LEU A 366 -5.43 0.77 -2.18
N GLY A 367 -4.15 0.58 -2.52
CA GLY A 367 -3.38 -0.62 -2.21
C GLY A 367 -2.42 -1.02 -3.34
N THR A 368 -1.13 -0.71 -3.18
CA THR A 368 -0.07 -1.06 -4.16
C THR A 368 0.33 -2.53 -4.07
N THR A 369 0.33 -3.10 -2.86
CA THR A 369 0.71 -4.51 -2.61
C THR A 369 -0.48 -5.38 -2.24
N GLY A 370 -1.66 -4.79 -2.04
CA GLY A 370 -2.84 -5.45 -1.48
C GLY A 370 -2.79 -5.67 0.04
N LEU A 371 -1.65 -5.45 0.69
CA LEU A 371 -1.50 -5.54 2.15
C LEU A 371 -1.43 -4.15 2.80
N VAL A 372 -1.86 -4.09 4.05
CA VAL A 372 -1.63 -2.94 4.95
C VAL A 372 -0.51 -3.34 5.89
N LYS A 373 0.62 -2.64 5.78
CA LYS A 373 1.68 -2.71 6.79
C LYS A 373 1.41 -1.59 7.81
N PRO A 374 1.59 -1.83 9.11
CA PRO A 374 1.60 -0.76 10.11
C PRO A 374 2.47 0.41 9.67
N VAL A 375 1.98 1.65 9.85
CA VAL A 375 2.49 2.88 9.22
C VAL A 375 4.00 2.85 9.13
N SER A 376 4.50 2.63 7.91
CA SER A 376 5.91 2.69 7.59
C SER A 376 6.28 4.11 7.18
N HIS A 377 7.57 4.42 7.22
CA HIS A 377 8.09 5.66 6.66
C HIS A 377 7.72 5.81 5.16
N GLU A 378 7.69 4.70 4.41
CA GLU A 378 7.38 4.67 2.97
C GLU A 378 5.96 5.19 2.67
N ALA A 379 4.95 4.80 3.46
CA ALA A 379 3.56 5.22 3.24
C ALA A 379 3.38 6.74 3.42
N TYR A 380 4.14 7.35 4.34
CA TYR A 380 4.13 8.80 4.54
C TYR A 380 4.86 9.54 3.42
N GLU A 381 5.95 8.97 2.89
CA GLU A 381 6.66 9.49 1.72
C GLU A 381 5.76 9.50 0.47
N GLU A 382 5.02 8.43 0.20
CA GLU A 382 4.03 8.35 -0.90
C GLU A 382 2.94 9.43 -0.78
N THR A 383 2.55 9.72 0.45
CA THR A 383 1.56 10.75 0.77
C THR A 383 2.07 12.15 0.42
N ILE A 384 3.32 12.46 0.77
CA ILE A 384 3.96 13.73 0.42
C ILE A 384 4.07 13.88 -1.11
N VAL A 385 4.48 12.81 -1.80
CA VAL A 385 4.58 12.81 -3.27
C VAL A 385 3.22 13.07 -3.93
N SER A 386 2.16 12.45 -3.42
CA SER A 386 0.80 12.65 -3.95
C SER A 386 0.33 14.10 -3.79
N ALA A 387 0.59 14.71 -2.63
CA ALA A 387 0.25 16.11 -2.39
C ALA A 387 1.03 17.06 -3.31
N LEU A 388 2.33 16.80 -3.53
CA LEU A 388 3.15 17.58 -4.45
C LEU A 388 2.71 17.42 -5.91
N ASN A 389 2.27 16.23 -6.33
CA ASN A 389 1.73 16.03 -7.68
C ASN A 389 0.45 16.84 -7.91
N VAL A 390 -0.44 16.89 -6.91
CA VAL A 390 -1.65 17.72 -6.95
C VAL A 390 -1.28 19.20 -7.02
N ALA A 391 -0.34 19.67 -6.20
CA ALA A 391 0.16 21.05 -6.25
C ALA A 391 0.71 21.40 -7.65
N LYS A 392 1.53 20.51 -8.23
CA LYS A 392 2.12 20.72 -9.55
C LYS A 392 1.05 20.77 -10.64
N ALA A 393 0.08 19.85 -10.59
CA ALA A 393 -0.99 19.77 -11.57
C ALA A 393 -2.01 20.92 -11.45
N ALA A 394 -2.16 21.50 -10.25
CA ALA A 394 -2.92 22.73 -10.01
C ALA A 394 -2.19 23.99 -10.50
N GLY A 395 -0.96 23.86 -11.04
CA GLY A 395 -0.18 24.99 -11.54
C GLY A 395 0.55 25.78 -10.44
N CYS A 396 0.68 25.23 -9.23
CA CYS A 396 1.37 25.91 -8.14
C CYS A 396 2.87 26.06 -8.47
N ASN A 397 3.34 27.30 -8.51
CA ASN A 397 4.77 27.62 -8.63
C ASN A 397 5.47 27.58 -7.26
N THR A 398 4.74 27.91 -6.21
CA THR A 398 5.16 27.85 -4.80
C THR A 398 4.60 26.60 -4.13
N VAL A 399 5.40 25.98 -3.26
CA VAL A 399 4.93 24.97 -2.30
C VAL A 399 5.37 25.32 -0.89
N VAL A 400 4.45 25.16 0.05
CA VAL A 400 4.63 25.44 1.47
C VAL A 400 4.71 24.11 2.23
N LEU A 401 5.90 23.74 2.68
CA LEU A 401 6.12 22.54 3.47
C LEU A 401 5.96 22.85 4.96
N SER A 402 4.97 22.24 5.59
CA SER A 402 4.67 22.44 7.01
C SER A 402 4.96 21.18 7.83
N THR A 403 5.41 21.36 9.07
CA THR A 403 5.75 20.23 9.97
C THR A 403 4.54 19.70 10.74
N GLY A 404 3.38 20.35 10.59
CA GLY A 404 2.11 19.92 11.16
C GLY A 404 0.98 20.92 10.94
N GLY A 405 -0.24 20.53 11.33
CA GLY A 405 -1.45 21.32 11.04
C GLY A 405 -1.49 22.72 11.66
N LYS A 406 -0.85 22.93 12.82
CA LYS A 406 -0.77 24.27 13.42
C LYS A 406 0.09 25.22 12.57
N SER A 407 1.29 24.79 12.17
CA SER A 407 2.18 25.58 11.31
C SER A 407 1.58 25.80 9.91
N GLU A 408 0.85 24.82 9.40
CA GLU A 408 0.15 24.96 8.12
C GLU A 408 -0.91 26.07 8.17
N LYS A 409 -1.79 26.06 9.18
CA LYS A 409 -2.84 27.09 9.33
C LYS A 409 -2.27 28.49 9.50
N LEU A 410 -1.13 28.63 10.20
CA LEU A 410 -0.44 29.91 10.33
C LEU A 410 0.12 30.38 8.99
N ALA A 411 0.78 29.49 8.24
CA ALA A 411 1.26 29.82 6.91
C ALA A 411 0.13 30.15 5.92
N GLN A 412 -1.01 29.44 5.97
CA GLN A 412 -2.19 29.74 5.14
C GLN A 412 -2.74 31.15 5.38
N ARG A 413 -2.68 31.64 6.63
CA ARG A 413 -3.08 33.02 6.94
C ARG A 413 -2.11 34.06 6.37
N LEU A 414 -0.80 33.78 6.44
CA LEU A 414 0.24 34.70 5.95
C LEU A 414 0.41 34.66 4.43
N LEU A 415 0.11 33.53 3.80
CA LEU A 415 0.25 33.28 2.36
C LEU A 415 -1.12 33.02 1.74
N ALA A 416 -2.11 33.85 2.07
CA ALA A 416 -3.50 33.67 1.65
C ALA A 416 -3.71 33.73 0.13
N GLN A 417 -2.74 34.29 -0.61
CA GLN A 417 -2.70 34.30 -2.07
C GLN A 417 -2.35 32.95 -2.69
N GLU A 418 -1.69 32.06 -1.93
CA GLU A 418 -1.34 30.73 -2.43
C GLU A 418 -2.55 29.79 -2.33
N PRO A 419 -2.79 28.94 -3.35
CA PRO A 419 -3.90 27.99 -3.33
C PRO A 419 -3.69 26.93 -2.24
N LEU A 420 -4.77 26.33 -1.74
CA LEU A 420 -4.70 25.35 -0.65
C LEU A 420 -3.83 24.13 -0.99
N GLU A 421 -3.75 23.78 -2.28
CA GLU A 421 -2.93 22.71 -2.84
C GLU A 421 -1.44 22.96 -2.68
N ALA A 422 -1.00 24.23 -2.57
CA ALA A 422 0.40 24.57 -2.33
C ALA A 422 0.88 24.13 -0.94
N PHE A 423 -0.04 23.90 0.01
CA PHE A 423 0.30 23.57 1.40
C PHE A 423 0.39 22.06 1.63
N VAL A 424 1.58 21.58 1.93
CA VAL A 424 1.88 20.15 2.09
C VAL A 424 2.45 19.88 3.49
N GLN A 425 1.82 18.97 4.23
CA GLN A 425 2.35 18.51 5.52
C GLN A 425 3.39 17.43 5.30
N ILE A 426 4.58 17.64 5.88
CA ILE A 426 5.73 16.73 5.72
C ILE A 426 6.13 16.03 7.01
N ALA A 427 5.51 16.39 8.14
CA ALA A 427 5.86 15.94 9.49
C ALA A 427 7.39 16.01 9.75
N ASP A 428 8.08 14.88 9.59
CA ASP A 428 9.51 14.74 9.85
C ASP A 428 10.35 14.41 8.63
N PHE A 429 9.75 14.32 7.46
CA PHE A 429 10.35 13.90 6.19
C PHE A 429 11.01 15.07 5.45
N PHE A 430 11.80 15.86 6.17
CA PHE A 430 12.41 17.10 5.68
C PHE A 430 13.25 16.90 4.41
N ALA A 431 14.29 16.06 4.47
CA ALA A 431 15.17 15.88 3.31
C ALA A 431 14.46 15.22 2.13
N PHE A 432 13.56 14.26 2.39
CA PHE A 432 12.76 13.64 1.35
C PHE A 432 11.88 14.65 0.63
N ALA A 433 11.09 15.44 1.37
CA ALA A 433 10.16 16.41 0.79
C ALA A 433 10.90 17.48 -0.02
N VAL A 434 12.01 18.02 0.50
CA VAL A 434 12.83 19.02 -0.22
C VAL A 434 13.38 18.46 -1.53
N ARG A 435 13.90 17.22 -1.53
CA ARG A 435 14.36 16.55 -2.75
C ARG A 435 13.24 16.37 -3.77
N GLN A 436 12.04 16.01 -3.32
CA GLN A 436 10.88 15.87 -4.22
C GLN A 436 10.49 17.21 -4.84
N VAL A 437 10.44 18.28 -4.05
CA VAL A 437 10.15 19.63 -4.55
C VAL A 437 11.17 20.06 -5.62
N ALA A 438 12.46 19.86 -5.37
CA ALA A 438 13.50 20.15 -6.35
C ALA A 438 13.38 19.30 -7.61
N ARG A 439 13.20 17.98 -7.45
CA ARG A 439 13.02 17.02 -8.56
C ARG A 439 11.82 17.36 -9.46
N MET A 440 10.74 17.89 -8.87
CA MET A 440 9.52 18.28 -9.59
C MET A 440 9.59 19.71 -10.16
N GLY A 441 10.70 20.41 -9.96
CA GLY A 441 10.98 21.72 -10.56
C GLY A 441 10.00 22.81 -10.12
N PHE A 442 9.66 22.87 -8.83
CA PHE A 442 8.96 24.03 -8.28
C PHE A 442 9.87 25.26 -8.29
N ALA A 443 9.28 26.45 -8.43
CA ALA A 443 10.03 27.70 -8.48
C ALA A 443 10.34 28.21 -7.07
N HIS A 444 9.40 28.06 -6.14
CA HIS A 444 9.51 28.54 -4.76
C HIS A 444 9.15 27.46 -3.75
N LEU A 445 9.91 27.44 -2.65
CA LEU A 445 9.70 26.56 -1.51
C LEU A 445 9.66 27.40 -0.24
N VAL A 446 8.58 27.26 0.54
CA VAL A 446 8.46 27.90 1.85
C VAL A 446 8.40 26.83 2.93
N HIS A 447 9.31 26.86 3.90
CA HIS A 447 9.19 26.07 5.12
C HIS A 447 8.35 26.81 6.15
N SER A 448 7.39 26.11 6.78
CA SER A 448 6.57 26.63 7.87
C SER A 448 6.75 25.76 9.11
N VAL A 449 7.44 26.30 10.12
CA VAL A 449 7.96 25.51 11.24
C VAL A 449 7.93 26.24 12.58
N PHE A 450 7.96 25.48 13.67
CA PHE A 450 8.26 25.97 15.02
C PHE A 450 9.71 25.70 15.39
N ILE A 451 10.22 26.37 16.44
CA ILE A 451 11.64 26.32 16.84
C ILE A 451 12.21 24.91 17.00
N GLY A 452 11.45 23.98 17.59
CA GLY A 452 11.93 22.61 17.79
C GLY A 452 12.23 21.87 16.48
N LYS A 453 11.48 22.15 15.41
CA LYS A 453 11.73 21.58 14.08
C LYS A 453 12.81 22.37 13.33
N ALA A 454 12.81 23.69 13.46
CA ALA A 454 13.84 24.55 12.87
C ALA A 454 15.25 24.20 13.36
N VAL A 455 15.43 23.99 14.68
CA VAL A 455 16.72 23.57 15.25
C VAL A 455 17.17 22.23 14.66
N LYS A 456 16.26 21.26 14.49
CA LYS A 456 16.59 19.95 13.91
C LYS A 456 16.94 20.03 12.42
N MET A 457 16.26 20.91 11.69
CA MET A 457 16.60 21.22 10.29
C MET A 457 17.98 21.88 10.21
N ALA A 458 18.28 22.81 11.12
CA ALA A 458 19.58 23.47 11.25
C ALA A 458 20.70 22.52 11.71
N SER A 459 20.37 21.40 12.38
CA SER A 459 21.31 20.30 12.62
C SER A 459 21.65 19.47 11.37
N GLY A 460 20.93 19.67 10.25
CA GLY A 460 21.14 18.93 9.02
C GLY A 460 20.67 17.48 9.04
N LEU A 461 19.76 17.12 9.95
CA LEU A 461 19.22 15.77 10.03
C LEU A 461 18.28 15.50 8.84
N ALA A 462 18.41 14.32 8.21
CA ALA A 462 17.55 13.93 7.09
C ALA A 462 16.07 13.77 7.51
N TYR A 463 15.85 13.29 8.75
CA TYR A 463 14.54 13.18 9.38
C TYR A 463 14.53 13.92 10.72
N THR A 464 13.46 14.65 11.04
CA THR A 464 13.38 15.41 12.29
C THR A 464 12.95 14.58 13.52
N HIS A 465 12.82 13.26 13.40
CA HIS A 465 12.45 12.32 14.49
C HIS A 465 13.58 11.38 14.95
N ALA A 466 14.83 11.61 14.57
CA ALA A 466 15.92 10.72 14.99
C ALA A 466 16.05 10.64 16.52
N HIS A 467 15.53 9.56 17.12
CA HIS A 467 15.60 9.21 18.56
C HIS A 467 17.03 9.16 19.14
N LYS A 468 18.05 9.34 18.31
CA LYS A 468 19.48 9.37 18.67
C LYS A 468 20.10 10.76 18.66
N ALA A 469 19.41 11.79 18.18
CA ALA A 469 19.89 13.15 18.31
C ALA A 469 19.50 13.65 19.70
N ALA A 470 20.38 13.43 20.69
CA ALA A 470 20.39 14.26 21.88
C ALA A 470 20.23 15.71 21.41
N MET A 471 19.23 16.39 21.96
CA MET A 471 18.75 17.69 21.48
C MET A 471 19.95 18.62 21.29
N ASP A 472 20.35 18.87 20.04
CA ASP A 472 21.67 19.45 19.77
C ASP A 472 21.59 20.97 19.91
N LEU A 473 21.42 21.44 21.15
CA LEU A 473 21.49 22.85 21.53
C LEU A 473 22.82 23.48 21.11
N LYS A 474 23.84 22.67 20.80
CA LYS A 474 25.08 23.13 20.17
C LYS A 474 24.81 23.87 18.86
N VAL A 475 23.76 23.52 18.11
CA VAL A 475 23.35 24.28 16.92
C VAL A 475 22.89 25.68 17.32
N LEU A 476 22.10 25.83 18.38
CA LEU A 476 21.67 27.14 18.89
C LEU A 476 22.86 27.96 19.39
N VAL A 477 23.78 27.34 20.14
CA VAL A 477 25.00 27.98 20.61
C VAL A 477 25.85 28.45 19.43
N ARG A 478 26.12 27.59 18.45
CA ARG A 478 26.86 27.92 17.22
C ARG A 478 26.21 29.06 16.43
N CYS A 479 24.87 29.06 16.34
CA CYS A 479 24.15 30.15 15.68
C CYS A 479 24.27 31.45 16.49
N GLY A 480 24.24 31.37 17.81
CA GLY A 480 24.41 32.54 18.66
C GLY A 480 25.83 33.11 18.63
N GLU A 481 26.87 32.27 18.59
CA GLU A 481 28.26 32.70 18.36
C GLU A 481 28.39 33.48 17.04
N ARG A 482 27.83 32.96 15.95
CA ARG A 482 27.81 33.65 14.64
C ARG A 482 27.03 34.95 14.65
N ALA A 483 25.97 35.03 15.45
CA ALA A 483 25.17 36.22 15.63
C ALA A 483 25.81 37.25 16.61
N GLY A 484 26.97 36.93 17.20
CA GLY A 484 27.63 37.80 18.18
C GLY A 484 26.92 37.88 19.53
N ALA A 485 26.21 36.82 19.92
CA ALA A 485 25.55 36.76 21.23
C ALA A 485 26.59 36.68 22.37
N PRO A 486 26.36 37.37 23.52
CA PRO A 486 27.22 37.30 24.69
C PRO A 486 27.44 35.87 25.21
N GLU A 487 28.65 35.56 25.69
CA GLU A 487 29.00 34.22 26.17
C GLU A 487 28.13 33.74 27.36
N ASP A 488 27.74 34.65 28.24
CA ASP A 488 26.86 34.36 29.38
C ASP A 488 25.45 33.94 28.93
N LEU A 489 24.93 34.59 27.88
CA LEU A 489 23.67 34.20 27.24
C LEU A 489 23.78 32.83 26.57
N LEU A 490 24.90 32.57 25.88
CA LEU A 490 25.16 31.29 25.23
C LEU A 490 25.29 30.12 26.22
N ASP A 491 25.95 30.35 27.36
CA ASP A 491 26.03 29.37 28.44
C ASP A 491 24.63 29.05 29.00
N GLN A 492 23.78 30.05 29.22
CA GLN A 492 22.37 29.84 29.62
C GLN A 492 21.58 29.02 28.59
N VAL A 493 21.73 29.34 27.29
CA VAL A 493 21.08 28.61 26.19
C VAL A 493 21.55 27.15 26.14
N SER A 494 22.84 26.90 26.35
CA SER A 494 23.44 25.56 26.33
C SER A 494 22.89 24.63 27.43
N ARG A 495 22.52 25.22 28.58
CA ARG A 495 21.98 24.51 29.76
C ARG A 495 20.46 24.31 29.70
N ALA A 496 19.79 24.78 28.65
CA ALA A 496 18.35 24.66 28.55
C ALA A 496 17.90 23.19 28.41
N ASN A 497 16.76 22.84 29.01
CA ASN A 497 16.21 21.48 28.87
C ASN A 497 15.54 21.21 27.52
N THR A 498 14.98 22.24 26.87
CA THR A 498 14.24 22.11 25.61
C THR A 498 14.55 23.26 24.65
N ALA A 499 14.34 23.06 23.34
CA ALA A 499 14.51 24.12 22.35
C ALA A 499 13.54 25.29 22.60
N ARG A 500 12.37 25.00 23.16
CA ARG A 500 11.41 26.00 23.63
C ARG A 500 11.96 26.82 24.79
N HIS A 501 12.58 26.16 25.78
CA HIS A 501 13.22 26.86 26.89
C HIS A 501 14.37 27.75 26.41
N ALA A 502 15.22 27.23 25.53
CA ALA A 502 16.28 28.02 24.90
C ALA A 502 15.73 29.23 24.13
N LEU A 503 14.64 29.06 23.38
CA LEU A 503 13.97 30.17 22.71
C LEU A 503 13.47 31.23 23.69
N GLN A 504 12.88 30.82 24.82
CA GLN A 504 12.40 31.77 25.84
C GLN A 504 13.54 32.61 26.41
N ILE A 505 14.71 32.00 26.66
CA ILE A 505 15.92 32.71 27.10
C ILE A 505 16.33 33.76 26.05
N LEU A 506 16.37 33.37 24.76
CA LEU A 506 16.73 34.27 23.66
C LEU A 506 15.73 35.43 23.49
N ILE A 507 14.42 35.16 23.62
CA ILE A 507 13.37 36.18 23.54
C ILE A 507 13.50 37.18 24.70
N ASN A 508 13.71 36.69 25.92
CA ASN A 508 13.87 37.55 27.10
C ASN A 508 15.10 38.45 26.99
N ALA A 509 16.18 37.93 26.40
CA ALA A 509 17.40 38.68 26.11
C ALA A 509 17.32 39.57 24.85
N LYS A 510 16.16 39.60 24.16
CA LYS A 510 15.94 40.31 22.88
C LYS A 510 16.95 39.90 21.78
N ALA A 511 17.46 38.68 21.83
CA ALA A 511 18.49 38.15 20.95
C ALA A 511 17.90 37.62 19.62
N HIS A 512 17.11 38.45 18.93
CA HIS A 512 16.42 38.08 17.69
C HIS A 512 17.36 37.62 16.56
N ALA A 513 18.59 38.14 16.54
CA ALA A 513 19.61 37.76 15.56
C ALA A 513 19.97 36.26 15.63
N VAL A 514 19.96 35.66 16.83
CA VAL A 514 20.22 34.22 17.01
C VAL A 514 19.11 33.39 16.37
N VAL A 515 17.85 33.82 16.53
CA VAL A 515 16.68 33.16 15.96
C VAL A 515 16.70 33.22 14.43
N GLN A 516 17.09 34.37 13.87
CA GLN A 516 17.32 34.54 12.42
C GLN A 516 18.43 33.61 11.91
N GLU A 517 19.55 33.50 12.64
CA GLU A 517 20.67 32.66 12.21
C GLU A 517 20.34 31.16 12.22
N VAL A 518 19.50 30.70 13.16
CA VAL A 518 18.96 29.33 13.13
C VAL A 518 18.13 29.08 11.88
N ALA A 519 17.30 30.05 11.49
CA ALA A 519 16.48 29.95 10.28
C ALA A 519 17.36 29.92 9.02
N HIS A 520 18.41 30.75 8.95
CA HIS A 520 19.40 30.70 7.87
C HIS A 520 20.16 29.37 7.82
N GLU A 521 20.56 28.80 8.96
CA GLU A 521 21.23 27.49 9.00
C GLU A 521 20.31 26.38 8.49
N ALA A 522 19.02 26.40 8.87
CA ALA A 522 18.03 25.47 8.34
C ALA A 522 17.85 25.61 6.82
N LEU A 523 17.83 26.84 6.29
CA LEU A 523 17.80 27.11 4.85
C LEU A 523 19.04 26.57 4.13
N ARG A 524 20.24 26.73 4.69
CA ARG A 524 21.48 26.16 4.14
C ARG A 524 21.39 24.64 4.00
N HIS A 525 20.83 23.95 4.99
CA HIS A 525 20.60 22.50 4.89
C HIS A 525 19.50 22.13 3.90
N SER A 526 18.41 22.91 3.83
CA SER A 526 17.38 22.74 2.80
C SER A 526 17.98 22.85 1.40
N ARG A 527 18.82 23.87 1.14
CA ARG A 527 19.51 24.05 -0.14
C ARG A 527 20.41 22.86 -0.48
N ARG A 528 21.17 22.34 0.50
CA ARG A 528 21.99 21.13 0.32
C ARG A 528 21.16 19.91 -0.06
N PHE A 529 19.97 19.75 0.53
CA PHE A 529 19.08 18.64 0.17
C PHE A 529 18.41 18.82 -1.18
N ALA A 530 18.09 20.06 -1.58
CA ALA A 530 17.55 20.36 -2.90
C ALA A 530 18.56 20.05 -4.02
N GLY A 531 19.87 20.20 -3.75
CA GLY A 531 20.95 19.79 -4.64
C GLY A 531 20.99 20.52 -6.00
N SER A 532 20.28 21.65 -6.11
CA SER A 532 20.14 22.46 -7.32
C SER A 532 19.91 23.93 -6.94
N GLU A 533 19.98 24.86 -7.90
CA GLU A 533 19.77 26.31 -7.67
C GLU A 533 18.29 26.68 -7.50
N ARG A 534 17.36 25.84 -7.95
CA ARG A 534 15.91 25.99 -7.73
C ARG A 534 15.38 24.87 -6.82
N PRO A 535 14.27 25.06 -6.07
CA PRO A 535 13.46 26.28 -5.92
C PRO A 535 14.17 27.37 -5.12
N ARG A 536 13.72 28.64 -5.17
CA ARG A 536 14.08 29.68 -4.17
C ARG A 536 13.44 29.34 -2.83
N ILE A 537 14.21 29.34 -1.75
CA ILE A 537 13.82 28.78 -0.45
C ILE A 537 13.63 29.90 0.59
N ARG A 538 12.44 29.93 1.21
CA ARG A 538 12.05 30.82 2.32
C ARG A 538 11.67 29.98 3.55
N LEU A 539 11.81 30.54 4.75
CA LEU A 539 11.42 29.89 6.01
C LEU A 539 10.65 30.88 6.89
N LEU A 540 9.44 30.47 7.28
CA LEU A 540 8.59 31.10 8.28
C LEU A 540 8.76 30.36 9.61
N LEU A 541 9.29 31.04 10.62
CA LEU A 541 9.49 30.49 11.95
C LEU A 541 8.48 31.09 12.93
N PHE A 542 7.69 30.22 13.54
CA PHE A 542 6.67 30.62 14.51
C PHE A 542 7.06 30.27 15.94
N ASN A 543 6.56 31.07 16.88
CA ASN A 543 6.52 30.76 18.30
C ASN A 543 5.30 29.90 18.65
N ASP A 544 5.29 29.29 19.83
CA ASP A 544 4.21 28.41 20.28
C ASP A 544 2.85 29.10 20.43
N ASP A 545 2.79 30.42 20.64
CA ASP A 545 1.55 31.20 20.64
C ASP A 545 1.03 31.50 19.21
N GLY A 546 1.84 31.20 18.18
CA GLY A 546 1.53 31.45 16.78
C GLY A 546 2.07 32.76 16.22
N THR A 547 2.79 33.55 17.03
CA THR A 547 3.50 34.75 16.55
C THR A 547 4.61 34.37 15.56
N LEU A 548 4.78 35.16 14.51
CA LEU A 548 5.88 34.99 13.55
C LEU A 548 7.15 35.59 14.15
N LEU A 549 8.14 34.75 14.44
CA LEU A 549 9.41 35.17 15.02
C LEU A 549 10.39 35.68 13.98
N THR A 550 10.44 35.01 12.82
CA THR A 550 11.24 35.45 11.70
C THR A 550 10.73 34.88 10.39
N ASP A 551 11.05 35.59 9.32
CA ASP A 551 10.75 35.27 7.94
C ASP A 551 12.01 35.59 7.13
N VAL A 552 12.68 34.53 6.70
CA VAL A 552 13.97 34.64 6.00
C VAL A 552 13.89 33.93 4.66
N THR A 553 14.53 34.52 3.66
CA THR A 553 14.74 33.89 2.35
C THR A 553 16.22 33.69 2.16
N GLU A 554 16.63 32.62 1.49
CA GLU A 554 18.05 32.39 1.24
C GLU A 554 18.64 33.55 0.41
N PRO A 555 19.91 33.91 0.67
CA PRO A 555 20.59 34.91 -0.14
C PRO A 555 20.92 34.33 -1.54
N GLY A 556 20.38 34.97 -2.59
CA GLY A 556 20.65 34.61 -3.98
C GLY A 556 19.46 34.01 -4.73
N GLY A 557 18.63 34.87 -5.31
CA GLY A 557 17.62 34.50 -6.30
C GLY A 557 17.01 35.77 -6.89
N VAL A 558 17.29 36.03 -8.17
CA VAL A 558 16.88 37.22 -8.94
C VAL A 558 15.49 37.69 -8.52
N GLU A 559 15.40 38.95 -8.07
CA GLU A 559 14.12 39.63 -7.93
C GLU A 559 13.48 39.72 -9.32
N ALA A 560 12.33 39.06 -9.51
CA ALA A 560 11.42 39.51 -10.55
C ALA A 560 11.05 40.96 -10.20
N PRO A 561 11.08 41.89 -11.15
CA PRO A 561 10.94 43.31 -10.85
C PRO A 561 9.63 43.55 -10.13
N ALA A 562 9.69 44.39 -9.09
CA ALA A 562 8.51 45.01 -8.51
C ALA A 562 7.66 45.55 -9.67
N THR A 563 6.43 45.07 -9.79
CA THR A 563 5.43 45.69 -10.65
C THR A 563 5.11 47.04 -10.02
N ASP A 564 5.88 48.06 -10.38
CA ASP A 564 5.55 49.45 -10.10
C ASP A 564 4.18 49.73 -10.70
N GLY A 565 3.29 50.21 -9.84
CA GLY A 565 1.98 50.70 -10.24
C GLY A 565 2.16 51.89 -11.16
N ALA A 566 1.90 51.70 -12.45
CA ALA A 566 1.54 52.77 -13.35
C ALA A 566 0.08 52.58 -13.77
N ASN A 567 -0.78 53.37 -13.13
CA ASN A 567 -2.13 53.66 -13.59
C ASN A 567 -2.08 54.05 -15.08
N HIS A 568 -2.60 53.21 -15.95
CA HIS A 568 -3.06 53.64 -17.26
C HIS A 568 -4.56 53.32 -17.36
N VAL A 569 -5.35 54.35 -17.04
CA VAL A 569 -6.78 54.41 -17.33
C VAL A 569 -6.91 54.81 -18.80
N PRO A 570 -7.49 53.98 -19.68
CA PRO A 570 -7.97 54.49 -20.96
C PRO A 570 -9.37 55.07 -20.75
N LYS A 571 -9.55 56.34 -21.13
CA LYS A 571 -10.83 56.98 -21.41
C LYS A 571 -10.79 57.48 -22.85
N PRO A 572 -11.96 57.64 -23.50
CA PRO A 572 -13.05 56.69 -23.71
C PRO A 572 -12.85 55.84 -24.98
#